data_AF-A0A914LHI6-F1
#
_entry.id   AF-A0A914LHI6-F1
#
_cell.length_a   1.000
_cell.length_b   1.000
_cell.length_c   1.000
_cell.angle_alpha   90.00
_cell.angle_beta   90.00
_cell.angle_gamma   90.00
#
_symmetry.space_group_name_H-M   'P 1'
#
loop_
_entity.id
_entity.type
_entity.pdbx_description
1 polymer ?
#
loop_
_entity_poly.entity_id
_entity_poly.type
_entity_poly.pdbx_seq_one_letter_code
_entity_poly.pdbx_strand_id
1 'polypeptide(L)'
;MPTYQSSLIIPTIPCAECNNVTLCNTEMFFEKQVFCLEKLANETKIIKGAKICREECFVSRDFATGNVTQGCGNCSIEDKTECITCKKGHYCNSEDKVYKHCWTDKNKICKTKFNDACYTWRTLTNEVKKGCGKCSFHTCEECEGHRCNIEIKPPFYCFGFLGSYNKCNKSDCYIAKIEEKNGDEKINQFHYDCGKCPSGILNLSPYIMTKDTTLQNKIKKINMSNVQCAECSKKPACNADTFFESQLFCWEKDFKEWTATKGKRVCTKGLCFVGIYKGEKVQGCGKCSDEQNLSKCFNCSNPLCNDETKLSQIKCYHLTTNQRPNERKAKTCHPSYDSCYVARDIFWRTKQNCGECPFKFKYCIKCNHTDLCNEDSLLPLSATTAETKTVSRVYSATTSVLTKKEPTIFIKDTTHRFSQISSAQINKNDNNMLTLTLLTLIIYFIY
;
A
#
# COMPACT_ATOMS: atom_id res chain seq x y z
N MET A 1 -12.14 -52.70 -44.04
CA MET A 1 -11.86 -51.29 -44.39
C MET A 1 -13.03 -50.77 -45.20
N PRO A 2 -13.88 -49.88 -44.66
CA PRO A 2 -14.91 -49.23 -45.46
C PRO A 2 -14.31 -48.03 -46.19
N THR A 3 -14.56 -47.97 -47.49
CA THR A 3 -14.19 -46.89 -48.41
C THR A 3 -14.89 -45.59 -48.02
N TYR A 4 -14.08 -44.57 -47.75
CA TYR A 4 -14.52 -43.18 -47.55
C TYR A 4 -14.95 -42.62 -48.90
N GLN A 5 -16.26 -42.64 -49.19
CA GLN A 5 -16.81 -41.96 -50.36
C GLN A 5 -16.95 -40.48 -50.00
N SER A 6 -15.95 -39.70 -50.37
CA SER A 6 -16.01 -38.23 -50.35
C SER A 6 -17.10 -37.80 -51.34
N SER A 7 -18.30 -37.53 -50.83
CA SER A 7 -19.39 -36.91 -51.58
C SER A 7 -19.00 -35.47 -51.89
N LEU A 8 -18.59 -35.22 -53.15
CA LEU A 8 -18.52 -33.88 -53.72
C LEU A 8 -19.90 -33.20 -53.57
N ILE A 9 -20.01 -32.24 -52.67
CA ILE A 9 -21.18 -31.37 -52.57
C ILE A 9 -21.09 -30.38 -53.73
N ILE A 10 -21.72 -30.70 -54.85
CA ILE A 10 -21.96 -29.73 -55.92
C ILE A 10 -22.83 -28.61 -55.32
N PRO A 11 -22.46 -27.33 -55.41
CA PRO A 11 -23.35 -26.25 -54.99
C PRO A 11 -24.60 -26.32 -55.87
N THR A 12 -25.69 -26.78 -55.26
CA THR A 12 -26.99 -26.89 -55.92
C THR A 12 -27.47 -25.47 -56.23
N ILE A 13 -27.54 -25.15 -57.52
CA ILE A 13 -28.01 -23.85 -58.01
C ILE A 13 -29.49 -23.69 -57.59
N PRO A 14 -29.90 -22.56 -56.98
CA PRO A 14 -31.28 -22.35 -56.60
C PRO A 14 -32.19 -22.38 -57.82
N CYS A 15 -33.26 -23.17 -57.74
CA CYS A 15 -34.19 -23.39 -58.83
C CYS A 15 -35.63 -23.17 -58.35
N ALA A 16 -36.40 -22.42 -59.14
CA ALA A 16 -37.80 -22.17 -58.88
C ALA A 16 -38.68 -22.99 -59.83
N GLU A 17 -39.49 -23.88 -59.28
CA GLU A 17 -40.47 -24.64 -60.04
C GLU A 17 -41.76 -23.84 -60.20
N CYS A 18 -42.16 -23.63 -61.45
CA CYS A 18 -43.45 -23.06 -61.78
C CYS A 18 -44.56 -24.10 -61.66
N ASN A 19 -45.44 -23.95 -60.68
CA ASN A 19 -46.64 -24.79 -60.59
C ASN A 19 -47.79 -24.14 -61.36
N ASN A 20 -48.10 -24.67 -62.55
CA ASN A 20 -49.37 -24.46 -63.28
C ASN A 20 -49.71 -23.04 -63.77
N VAL A 21 -48.74 -22.17 -64.01
CA VAL A 21 -48.97 -20.83 -64.60
C VAL A 21 -48.18 -20.65 -65.90
N THR A 22 -48.82 -20.18 -66.96
CA THR A 22 -48.17 -19.91 -68.26
C THR A 22 -47.22 -18.73 -68.15
N LEU A 23 -46.01 -18.81 -68.75
CA LEU A 23 -44.99 -17.74 -68.79
C LEU A 23 -44.52 -17.23 -67.40
N CYS A 24 -44.47 -18.13 -66.42
CA CYS A 24 -44.07 -17.85 -65.04
C CYS A 24 -42.55 -17.70 -64.82
N ASN A 25 -41.71 -18.11 -65.77
CA ASN A 25 -40.24 -18.16 -65.67
C ASN A 25 -39.60 -16.78 -65.81
N THR A 26 -40.09 -15.80 -65.06
CA THR A 26 -39.60 -14.42 -65.05
C THR A 26 -38.63 -14.20 -63.88
N GLU A 27 -37.70 -13.26 -64.04
CA GLU A 27 -36.83 -12.80 -62.95
C GLU A 27 -37.64 -12.37 -61.73
N MET A 28 -38.72 -11.60 -61.96
CA MET A 28 -39.62 -11.17 -60.89
C MET A 28 -40.28 -12.34 -60.16
N PHE A 29 -40.61 -13.44 -60.85
CA PHE A 29 -41.14 -14.64 -60.20
C PHE A 29 -40.08 -15.29 -59.32
N PHE A 30 -38.85 -15.44 -59.82
CA PHE A 30 -37.74 -16.02 -59.08
C PHE A 30 -37.41 -15.21 -57.82
N GLU A 31 -37.24 -13.89 -57.93
CA GLU A 31 -36.93 -12.98 -56.81
C GLU A 31 -38.02 -12.94 -55.74
N LYS A 32 -39.26 -13.29 -56.10
CA LYS A 32 -40.38 -13.42 -55.15
C LYS A 32 -40.38 -14.75 -54.39
N GLN A 33 -39.63 -15.76 -54.84
CA GLN A 33 -39.56 -17.04 -54.15
C GLN A 33 -38.72 -16.95 -52.88
N VAL A 34 -39.01 -17.81 -51.92
CA VAL A 34 -38.25 -17.91 -50.68
C VAL A 34 -37.34 -19.14 -50.78
N PHE A 35 -36.04 -18.92 -50.62
CA PHE A 35 -35.04 -19.98 -50.42
C PHE A 35 -34.49 -19.81 -49.01
N CYS A 36 -34.22 -20.91 -48.31
CA CYS A 36 -33.74 -20.86 -46.93
C CYS A 36 -32.27 -21.27 -46.83
N LEU A 37 -31.60 -20.76 -45.81
CA LEU A 37 -30.37 -21.38 -45.33
C LEU A 37 -30.73 -22.67 -44.61
N GLU A 38 -29.89 -23.69 -44.79
CA GLU A 38 -30.04 -25.01 -44.18
C GLU A 38 -28.80 -25.33 -43.35
N LYS A 39 -29.02 -25.71 -42.10
CA LYS A 39 -27.98 -26.11 -41.15
C LYS A 39 -28.58 -27.01 -40.08
N LEU A 40 -27.99 -28.19 -39.88
CA LEU A 40 -28.31 -29.06 -38.75
C LEU A 40 -27.56 -28.65 -37.48
N ALA A 41 -28.09 -29.03 -36.31
CA ALA A 41 -27.61 -28.56 -35.01
C ALA A 41 -26.11 -28.82 -34.76
N ASN A 42 -25.59 -29.94 -35.31
CA ASN A 42 -24.21 -30.38 -35.09
C ASN A 42 -23.28 -30.06 -36.27
N GLU A 43 -23.76 -29.32 -37.26
CA GLU A 43 -22.98 -28.95 -38.44
C GLU A 43 -22.45 -27.52 -38.30
N THR A 44 -21.26 -27.27 -38.83
CA THR A 44 -20.67 -25.92 -38.87
C THR A 44 -20.92 -25.23 -40.20
N LYS A 45 -21.22 -26.00 -41.25
CA LYS A 45 -21.40 -25.50 -42.60
C LYS A 45 -22.85 -25.12 -42.84
N ILE A 46 -23.07 -23.86 -43.21
CA ILE A 46 -24.35 -23.38 -43.72
C ILE A 46 -24.44 -23.72 -45.21
N ILE A 47 -25.56 -24.28 -45.64
CA ILE A 47 -25.85 -24.56 -47.04
C ILE A 47 -26.98 -23.62 -47.51
N LYS A 48 -26.89 -23.15 -48.75
CA LYS A 48 -27.98 -22.44 -49.40
C LYS A 48 -28.95 -23.47 -49.99
N GLY A 49 -30.17 -23.53 -49.46
CA GLY A 49 -31.20 -24.43 -49.97
C GLY A 49 -31.54 -24.10 -51.42
N ALA A 50 -31.56 -25.11 -52.28
CA ALA A 50 -31.78 -24.94 -53.72
C ALA A 50 -33.25 -25.02 -54.14
N LYS A 51 -34.14 -25.45 -53.25
CA LYS A 51 -35.58 -25.60 -53.50
C LYS A 51 -36.36 -24.45 -52.88
N ILE A 52 -37.47 -24.07 -53.52
CA ILE A 52 -38.42 -23.10 -52.97
C ILE A 52 -38.96 -23.62 -51.63
N CYS A 53 -38.87 -22.80 -50.60
CA CYS A 53 -39.63 -22.96 -49.37
C CYS A 53 -41.02 -22.34 -49.54
N ARG A 54 -42.06 -23.16 -49.50
CA ARG A 54 -43.46 -22.71 -49.67
C ARG A 54 -44.09 -22.18 -48.38
N GLU A 55 -43.41 -22.38 -47.24
CA GLU A 55 -43.84 -21.93 -45.92
C GLU A 55 -43.09 -20.65 -45.53
N GLU A 56 -42.25 -20.73 -44.50
CA GLU A 56 -41.34 -19.68 -44.06
C GLU A 56 -39.97 -20.28 -43.78
N CYS A 57 -38.92 -19.46 -43.75
CA CYS A 57 -37.62 -19.92 -43.27
C CYS A 57 -37.55 -19.71 -41.76
N PHE A 58 -36.98 -20.67 -41.03
CA PHE A 58 -36.70 -20.53 -39.61
C PHE A 58 -35.21 -20.53 -39.32
N VAL A 59 -34.85 -19.86 -38.23
CA VAL A 59 -33.58 -19.99 -37.54
C VAL A 59 -33.87 -20.14 -36.06
N SER A 60 -33.31 -21.17 -35.45
CA SER A 60 -33.49 -21.42 -34.02
C SER A 60 -32.18 -21.72 -33.32
N ARG A 61 -32.06 -21.26 -32.09
CA ARG A 61 -30.98 -21.61 -31.18
C ARG A 61 -31.52 -22.46 -30.04
N ASP A 62 -30.93 -23.62 -29.83
CA ASP A 62 -31.21 -24.45 -28.67
C ASP A 62 -30.76 -23.74 -27.37
N PHE A 63 -31.65 -23.70 -26.38
CA PHE A 63 -31.41 -22.96 -25.15
C PHE A 63 -30.26 -23.59 -24.35
N ALA A 64 -30.16 -24.93 -24.31
CA ALA A 64 -29.20 -25.64 -23.47
C ALA A 64 -27.78 -25.65 -24.08
N THR A 65 -27.67 -26.08 -25.33
CA THR A 65 -26.41 -26.30 -26.06
C THR A 65 -25.94 -25.04 -26.78
N GLY A 66 -26.86 -24.17 -27.19
CA GLY A 66 -26.53 -23.02 -28.04
C GLY A 66 -26.38 -23.37 -29.52
N ASN A 67 -26.64 -24.61 -29.92
CA ASN A 67 -26.58 -25.02 -31.33
C ASN A 67 -27.64 -24.29 -32.16
N VAL A 68 -27.29 -23.92 -33.38
CA VAL A 68 -28.16 -23.16 -34.29
C VAL A 68 -28.59 -24.06 -35.43
N THR A 69 -29.90 -24.12 -35.65
CA THR A 69 -30.52 -24.84 -36.76
C THR A 69 -31.24 -23.86 -37.68
N GLN A 70 -31.17 -24.13 -38.98
CA GLN A 70 -31.78 -23.32 -40.02
C GLN A 70 -32.48 -24.24 -41.02
N GLY A 71 -33.64 -23.83 -41.53
CA GLY A 71 -34.32 -24.58 -42.58
C GLY A 71 -35.59 -23.93 -43.08
N CYS A 72 -36.28 -24.66 -43.96
CA CYS A 72 -37.64 -24.36 -44.39
C CYS A 72 -38.64 -24.98 -43.42
N GLY A 73 -39.63 -24.20 -43.00
CA GLY A 73 -40.68 -24.60 -42.07
C GLY A 73 -40.93 -23.54 -41.00
N ASN A 74 -41.81 -23.86 -40.06
CA ASN A 74 -42.11 -23.00 -38.93
C ASN A 74 -41.28 -23.39 -37.68
N CYS A 75 -41.21 -22.47 -36.72
CA CYS A 75 -40.68 -22.77 -35.39
C CYS A 75 -41.51 -23.84 -34.70
N SER A 76 -40.87 -24.89 -34.19
CA SER A 76 -41.50 -25.78 -33.21
C SER A 76 -41.62 -25.01 -31.90
N ILE A 77 -42.85 -24.84 -31.40
CA ILE A 77 -43.16 -24.10 -30.17
C ILE A 77 -42.82 -24.97 -28.95
N GLU A 78 -41.54 -25.28 -28.76
CA GLU A 78 -41.05 -25.82 -27.49
C GLU A 78 -40.30 -24.72 -26.76
N ASP A 79 -40.57 -24.56 -25.45
CA ASP A 79 -39.96 -23.56 -24.53
C ASP A 79 -38.42 -23.62 -24.44
N LYS A 80 -37.79 -24.54 -25.18
CA LYS A 80 -36.36 -24.85 -25.17
C LYS A 80 -35.58 -24.22 -26.31
N THR A 81 -36.21 -23.46 -27.20
CA THR A 81 -35.51 -22.83 -28.33
C THR A 81 -35.87 -21.36 -28.47
N GLU A 82 -34.88 -20.54 -28.80
CA GLU A 82 -35.15 -19.21 -29.35
C GLU A 82 -35.27 -19.33 -30.85
N CYS A 83 -36.45 -19.03 -31.41
CA CYS A 83 -36.72 -19.25 -32.82
C CYS A 83 -37.34 -18.03 -33.48
N ILE A 84 -36.88 -17.72 -34.69
CA ILE A 84 -37.33 -16.60 -35.51
C ILE A 84 -37.66 -17.14 -36.90
N THR A 85 -38.78 -16.68 -37.46
CA THR A 85 -39.17 -16.99 -38.84
C THR A 85 -39.13 -15.78 -39.76
N CYS A 86 -39.06 -16.02 -41.06
CA CYS A 86 -39.16 -15.00 -42.09
C CYS A 86 -39.80 -15.54 -43.37
N LYS A 87 -40.66 -14.71 -43.98
CA LYS A 87 -41.49 -15.07 -45.15
C LYS A 87 -41.08 -14.36 -46.45
N LYS A 88 -40.04 -13.53 -46.41
CA LYS A 88 -39.64 -12.67 -47.52
C LYS A 88 -38.12 -12.56 -47.61
N GLY A 89 -37.64 -12.54 -48.85
CA GLY A 89 -36.23 -12.44 -49.18
C GLY A 89 -35.53 -13.80 -49.22
N HIS A 90 -34.61 -13.94 -50.16
CA HIS A 90 -33.76 -15.11 -50.26
C HIS A 90 -32.85 -15.23 -49.03
N TYR A 91 -32.75 -16.44 -48.48
CA TYR A 91 -31.85 -16.79 -47.39
C TYR A 91 -32.04 -15.92 -46.14
N CYS A 92 -33.30 -15.56 -45.85
CA CYS A 92 -33.62 -14.58 -44.83
C CYS A 92 -33.38 -15.07 -43.40
N ASN A 93 -33.12 -16.36 -43.17
CA ASN A 93 -32.98 -16.97 -41.84
C ASN A 93 -31.53 -17.05 -41.37
N SER A 94 -30.77 -15.95 -41.45
CA SER A 94 -29.37 -15.89 -41.00
C SER A 94 -29.21 -16.11 -39.49
N GLU A 95 -28.07 -16.68 -39.08
CA GLU A 95 -27.82 -17.04 -37.67
C GLU A 95 -27.80 -15.83 -36.73
N ASP A 96 -27.39 -14.67 -37.22
CA ASP A 96 -27.29 -13.43 -36.45
C ASP A 96 -28.63 -12.89 -35.94
N LYS A 97 -29.74 -13.44 -36.42
CA LYS A 97 -31.08 -13.09 -35.96
C LYS A 97 -31.39 -13.60 -34.56
N VAL A 98 -30.87 -14.78 -34.18
CA VAL A 98 -31.11 -15.35 -32.85
C VAL A 98 -30.07 -14.86 -31.85
N TYR A 99 -30.52 -14.52 -30.64
CA TYR A 99 -29.64 -14.05 -29.59
C TYR A 99 -28.71 -15.15 -29.06
N LYS A 100 -27.53 -14.74 -28.61
CA LYS A 100 -26.64 -15.54 -27.79
C LYS A 100 -27.02 -15.39 -26.32
N HIS A 101 -26.96 -16.47 -25.56
CA HIS A 101 -27.23 -16.45 -24.13
C HIS A 101 -25.94 -16.40 -23.33
N CYS A 102 -25.92 -15.62 -22.26
CA CYS A 102 -24.83 -15.56 -21.30
C CYS A 102 -25.35 -15.77 -19.89
N TRP A 103 -24.49 -16.25 -19.00
CA TRP A 103 -24.81 -16.28 -17.59
C TRP A 103 -24.77 -14.87 -17.00
N THR A 104 -25.71 -14.59 -16.11
CA THR A 104 -25.67 -13.50 -15.16
C THR A 104 -25.57 -14.06 -13.75
N ASP A 105 -25.46 -13.19 -12.76
CA ASP A 105 -25.42 -13.62 -11.37
C ASP A 105 -26.73 -14.35 -10.97
N LYS A 106 -26.65 -15.20 -9.95
CA LYS A 106 -27.76 -16.01 -9.43
C LYS A 106 -28.30 -17.05 -10.42
N ASN A 107 -27.43 -17.59 -11.29
CA ASN A 107 -27.78 -18.61 -12.30
C ASN A 107 -28.91 -18.16 -13.26
N LYS A 108 -29.03 -16.85 -13.47
CA LYS A 108 -29.94 -16.27 -14.46
C LYS A 108 -29.22 -16.14 -15.81
N ILE A 109 -30.00 -15.92 -16.85
CA ILE A 109 -29.51 -15.79 -18.23
C ILE A 109 -29.92 -14.41 -18.77
N CYS A 110 -29.01 -13.78 -19.51
CA CYS A 110 -29.35 -12.62 -20.35
C CYS A 110 -29.06 -12.92 -21.82
N LYS A 111 -29.74 -12.17 -22.69
CA LYS A 111 -29.64 -12.28 -24.14
C LYS A 111 -28.78 -11.15 -24.70
N THR A 112 -27.92 -11.47 -25.66
CA THR A 112 -27.10 -10.50 -26.39
C THR A 112 -27.05 -10.85 -27.87
N LYS A 113 -26.64 -9.92 -28.73
CA LYS A 113 -26.55 -10.20 -30.17
C LYS A 113 -25.63 -11.39 -30.43
N PHE A 114 -25.85 -12.07 -31.54
CA PHE A 114 -25.13 -13.29 -31.91
C PHE A 114 -23.59 -13.16 -31.79
N ASN A 115 -23.05 -12.05 -32.31
CA ASN A 115 -21.62 -11.73 -32.34
C ASN A 115 -21.13 -10.92 -31.12
N ASP A 116 -22.00 -10.61 -30.15
CA ASP A 116 -21.60 -9.85 -28.97
C ASP A 116 -21.11 -10.79 -27.87
N ALA A 117 -20.06 -10.44 -27.14
CA ALA A 117 -19.47 -11.30 -26.12
C ALA A 117 -20.40 -11.60 -24.92
N CYS A 118 -20.10 -12.69 -24.21
CA CYS A 118 -20.39 -12.82 -22.80
C CYS A 118 -19.17 -12.34 -22.01
N TYR A 119 -19.35 -11.84 -20.78
CA TYR A 119 -18.20 -11.42 -19.98
C TYR A 119 -18.33 -11.78 -18.50
N THR A 120 -17.18 -11.78 -17.84
CA THR A 120 -17.04 -11.79 -16.39
C THR A 120 -16.16 -10.63 -15.97
N TRP A 121 -16.39 -10.03 -14.81
CA TRP A 121 -15.55 -8.93 -14.32
C TRP A 121 -15.37 -8.96 -12.81
N ARG A 122 -14.31 -8.29 -12.33
CA ARG A 122 -14.13 -8.02 -10.90
C ARG A 122 -14.77 -6.71 -10.48
N THR A 123 -15.60 -6.77 -9.44
CA THR A 123 -16.14 -5.59 -8.77
C THR A 123 -15.07 -4.86 -7.97
N LEU A 124 -15.41 -3.67 -7.44
CA LEU A 124 -14.57 -2.93 -6.49
C LEU A 124 -14.24 -3.71 -5.21
N THR A 125 -14.96 -4.79 -4.89
CA THR A 125 -14.70 -5.68 -3.74
C THR A 125 -14.00 -6.98 -4.15
N ASN A 126 -13.48 -7.06 -5.38
CA ASN A 126 -12.89 -8.26 -5.99
C ASN A 126 -13.85 -9.45 -6.18
N GLU A 127 -15.17 -9.25 -6.03
CA GLU A 127 -16.16 -10.26 -6.38
C GLU A 127 -16.21 -10.45 -7.90
N VAL A 128 -16.44 -11.68 -8.35
CA VAL A 128 -16.66 -11.98 -9.76
C VAL A 128 -18.14 -11.85 -10.07
N LYS A 129 -18.47 -11.05 -11.07
CA LYS A 129 -19.83 -10.89 -11.60
C LYS A 129 -19.86 -11.27 -13.07
N LYS A 130 -21.05 -11.55 -13.59
CA LYS A 130 -21.27 -12.03 -14.97
C LYS A 130 -22.29 -11.21 -15.72
N GLY A 131 -22.08 -11.04 -17.02
CA GLY A 131 -22.91 -10.21 -17.88
C GLY A 131 -22.86 -10.60 -19.35
N CYS A 132 -23.58 -9.84 -20.16
CA CYS A 132 -23.67 -10.01 -21.60
C CYS A 132 -23.51 -8.68 -22.35
N GLY A 133 -23.08 -8.79 -23.60
CA GLY A 133 -22.75 -7.65 -24.42
C GLY A 133 -21.27 -7.30 -24.30
N LYS A 134 -20.92 -6.10 -24.77
CA LYS A 134 -19.55 -5.59 -24.65
C LYS A 134 -19.23 -5.28 -23.20
N CYS A 135 -18.05 -5.68 -22.78
CA CYS A 135 -17.57 -5.36 -21.47
C CYS A 135 -17.32 -3.84 -21.33
N SER A 136 -17.85 -3.26 -20.25
CA SER A 136 -17.71 -1.83 -19.94
C SER A 136 -16.60 -1.52 -18.92
N PHE A 137 -15.85 -2.53 -18.47
CA PHE A 137 -14.88 -2.42 -17.38
C PHE A 137 -13.51 -2.94 -17.80
N HIS A 138 -12.42 -2.28 -17.39
CA HIS A 138 -11.07 -2.80 -17.66
C HIS A 138 -10.75 -4.10 -16.89
N THR A 139 -11.55 -4.42 -15.86
CA THR A 139 -11.36 -5.57 -14.96
C THR A 139 -12.12 -6.82 -15.42
N CYS A 140 -12.36 -6.96 -16.72
CA CYS A 140 -13.16 -8.05 -17.27
C CYS A 140 -12.42 -8.92 -18.28
N GLU A 141 -13.02 -10.08 -18.52
CA GLU A 141 -12.64 -11.03 -19.56
C GLU A 141 -13.90 -11.41 -20.35
N GLU A 142 -13.78 -11.35 -21.68
CA GLU A 142 -14.83 -11.65 -22.65
C GLU A 142 -14.67 -13.07 -23.21
N CYS A 143 -15.77 -13.66 -23.67
CA CYS A 143 -15.78 -14.93 -24.40
C CYS A 143 -16.92 -14.97 -25.41
N GLU A 144 -16.70 -15.68 -26.53
CA GLU A 144 -17.60 -15.61 -27.69
C GLU A 144 -18.65 -16.73 -27.78
N GLY A 145 -18.55 -17.75 -26.93
CA GLY A 145 -19.44 -18.90 -26.96
C GLY A 145 -20.79 -18.69 -26.26
N HIS A 146 -21.76 -19.53 -26.57
CA HIS A 146 -23.02 -19.59 -25.80
C HIS A 146 -22.72 -19.97 -24.35
N ARG A 147 -23.12 -19.12 -23.40
CA ARG A 147 -22.96 -19.35 -21.96
C ARG A 147 -21.52 -19.65 -21.52
N CYS A 148 -20.54 -19.19 -22.30
CA CYS A 148 -19.11 -19.49 -22.07
C CYS A 148 -18.56 -18.90 -20.77
N ASN A 149 -19.24 -17.90 -20.20
CA ASN A 149 -18.78 -17.17 -19.02
C ASN A 149 -19.08 -17.88 -17.69
N ILE A 150 -19.25 -19.21 -17.68
CA ILE A 150 -19.62 -19.99 -16.49
C ILE A 150 -18.46 -20.09 -15.47
N GLU A 151 -17.30 -20.54 -15.92
CA GLU A 151 -16.13 -20.86 -15.09
C GLU A 151 -15.02 -19.82 -15.22
N ILE A 152 -15.22 -18.77 -16.03
CA ILE A 152 -14.22 -17.73 -16.22
C ILE A 152 -14.05 -16.97 -14.91
N LYS A 153 -12.82 -17.02 -14.38
CA LYS A 153 -12.38 -16.24 -13.24
C LYS A 153 -11.41 -15.20 -13.74
N PRO A 154 -11.82 -13.93 -13.89
CA PRO A 154 -10.92 -12.88 -14.32
C PRO A 154 -9.76 -12.76 -13.31
N PRO A 155 -8.55 -12.38 -13.76
CA PRO A 155 -7.41 -12.18 -12.87
C PRO A 155 -7.70 -11.04 -11.88
N PHE A 156 -6.85 -10.86 -10.88
CA PHE A 156 -6.87 -9.64 -10.09
C PHE A 156 -6.20 -8.52 -10.89
N TYR A 157 -6.48 -7.28 -10.52
CA TYR A 157 -5.94 -6.12 -11.22
C TYR A 157 -5.31 -5.17 -10.22
N CYS A 158 -4.10 -4.70 -10.54
CA CYS A 158 -3.40 -3.64 -9.81
C CYS A 158 -3.09 -2.50 -10.79
N PHE A 159 -2.92 -1.27 -10.30
CA PHE A 159 -2.31 -0.24 -11.13
C PHE A 159 -0.88 -0.66 -11.49
N GLY A 160 -0.49 -0.34 -12.71
CA GLY A 160 0.84 -0.50 -13.28
C GLY A 160 1.41 0.85 -13.74
N PHE A 161 2.46 0.80 -14.54
CA PHE A 161 3.14 1.99 -15.04
C PHE A 161 2.23 2.86 -15.92
N LEU A 162 2.30 4.19 -15.78
CA LEU A 162 1.51 5.18 -16.53
C LEU A 162 -0.01 4.96 -16.49
N GLY A 163 -0.54 4.45 -15.37
CA GLY A 163 -1.98 4.22 -15.21
C GLY A 163 -2.51 3.00 -15.96
N SER A 164 -1.61 2.13 -16.45
CA SER A 164 -1.99 0.81 -16.97
C SER A 164 -2.52 -0.10 -15.85
N TYR A 165 -3.12 -1.23 -16.22
CA TYR A 165 -3.57 -2.27 -15.29
C TYR A 165 -2.74 -3.53 -15.47
N ASN A 166 -2.12 -4.00 -14.39
CA ASN A 166 -1.41 -5.28 -14.36
C ASN A 166 -2.40 -6.39 -14.01
N LYS A 167 -2.40 -7.48 -14.79
CA LYS A 167 -3.13 -8.72 -14.47
C LYS A 167 -2.31 -9.51 -13.43
N CYS A 168 -2.93 -9.82 -12.30
CA CYS A 168 -2.29 -10.42 -11.14
C CYS A 168 -2.94 -11.76 -10.76
N ASN A 169 -2.12 -12.70 -10.28
CA ASN A 169 -2.59 -14.00 -9.78
C ASN A 169 -3.23 -13.91 -8.38
N LYS A 170 -2.90 -12.86 -7.63
CA LYS A 170 -3.39 -12.59 -6.26
C LYS A 170 -3.92 -11.17 -6.18
N SER A 171 -4.77 -10.91 -5.18
CA SER A 171 -5.40 -9.60 -4.98
C SER A 171 -4.47 -8.56 -4.37
N ASP A 172 -3.32 -8.98 -3.84
CA ASP A 172 -2.31 -8.08 -3.28
C ASP A 172 -1.74 -7.18 -4.39
N CYS A 173 -1.66 -5.89 -4.12
CA CYS A 173 -1.03 -4.86 -4.92
C CYS A 173 -0.11 -4.04 -4.02
N TYR A 174 0.96 -3.48 -4.58
CA TYR A 174 1.79 -2.51 -3.86
C TYR A 174 2.03 -1.25 -4.68
N ILE A 175 2.33 -0.18 -3.95
CA ILE A 175 2.82 1.10 -4.48
C ILE A 175 4.03 1.53 -3.66
N ALA A 176 5.08 1.95 -4.36
CA ALA A 176 6.34 2.36 -3.78
C ALA A 176 6.77 3.74 -4.30
N LYS A 177 7.32 4.58 -3.42
CA LYS A 177 7.78 5.92 -3.79
C LYS A 177 9.29 5.93 -4.01
N ILE A 178 9.71 6.11 -5.26
CA ILE A 178 11.11 6.12 -5.68
C ILE A 178 11.63 7.55 -5.64
N GLU A 179 12.53 7.83 -4.69
CA GLU A 179 13.19 9.13 -4.52
C GLU A 179 14.71 8.95 -4.70
N GLU A 180 15.25 9.38 -5.84
CA GLU A 180 16.68 9.33 -6.14
C GLU A 180 17.19 10.68 -6.66
N LYS A 181 18.45 11.01 -6.38
CA LYS A 181 19.07 12.26 -6.82
C LYS A 181 20.53 12.06 -7.26
N ASN A 182 20.93 12.76 -8.29
CA ASN A 182 22.33 12.95 -8.68
C ASN A 182 22.51 14.36 -9.28
N GLY A 183 23.39 15.18 -8.71
CA GLY A 183 23.54 16.58 -9.12
C GLY A 183 22.21 17.34 -9.05
N ASP A 184 21.81 17.93 -10.16
CA ASP A 184 20.54 18.65 -10.31
C ASP A 184 19.36 17.74 -10.72
N GLU A 185 19.63 16.53 -11.22
CA GLU A 185 18.58 15.60 -11.64
C GLU A 185 18.02 14.85 -10.43
N LYS A 186 16.68 14.83 -10.33
CA LYS A 186 15.93 14.18 -9.25
C LYS A 186 14.81 13.33 -9.83
N ILE A 187 14.78 12.07 -9.41
CA ILE A 187 13.68 11.13 -9.63
C ILE A 187 12.79 11.19 -8.38
N ASN A 188 11.51 11.43 -8.59
CA ASN A 188 10.47 11.37 -7.58
C ASN A 188 9.20 10.83 -8.23
N GLN A 189 9.05 9.51 -8.26
CA GLN A 189 7.98 8.82 -9.00
C GLN A 189 7.43 7.66 -8.19
N PHE A 190 6.18 7.30 -8.45
CA PHE A 190 5.59 6.09 -7.91
C PHE A 190 5.82 4.91 -8.85
N HIS A 191 6.06 3.74 -8.25
CA HIS A 191 6.08 2.46 -8.92
C HIS A 191 4.98 1.58 -8.35
N TYR A 192 4.26 0.89 -9.24
CA TYR A 192 3.07 0.12 -8.94
C TYR A 192 3.24 -1.28 -9.49
N ASP A 193 2.87 -2.31 -8.72
CA ASP A 193 2.84 -3.67 -9.24
C ASP A 193 1.93 -4.60 -8.42
N CYS A 194 1.79 -5.82 -8.92
CA CYS A 194 1.18 -6.95 -8.24
C CYS A 194 2.01 -7.42 -7.03
N GLY A 195 1.33 -7.90 -6.01
CA GLY A 195 1.93 -8.55 -4.85
C GLY A 195 2.13 -7.63 -3.66
N LYS A 196 2.99 -8.09 -2.75
CA LYS A 196 3.38 -7.38 -1.53
C LYS A 196 4.60 -6.52 -1.77
N CYS A 197 4.86 -5.60 -0.85
CA CYS A 197 6.06 -4.78 -0.89
C CYS A 197 7.34 -5.65 -0.92
N PRO A 198 8.13 -5.61 -2.00
CA PRO A 198 9.31 -6.45 -2.11
C PRO A 198 10.41 -6.02 -1.13
N SER A 199 11.21 -6.99 -0.68
CA SER A 199 12.39 -6.75 0.17
C SER A 199 13.71 -6.87 -0.59
N GLY A 200 13.66 -7.32 -1.84
CA GLY A 200 14.85 -7.57 -2.67
C GLY A 200 15.30 -6.37 -3.51
N ILE A 201 16.28 -6.64 -4.36
CA ILE A 201 16.72 -5.71 -5.41
C ILE A 201 15.73 -5.76 -6.56
N LEU A 202 15.28 -4.61 -7.04
CA LEU A 202 14.40 -4.46 -8.18
C LEU A 202 15.05 -3.59 -9.26
N ASN A 203 14.93 -4.01 -10.51
CA ASN A 203 15.37 -3.24 -11.66
C ASN A 203 14.20 -2.39 -12.19
N LEU A 204 14.26 -1.08 -11.95
CA LEU A 204 13.25 -0.12 -12.40
C LEU A 204 13.65 0.64 -13.67
N SER A 205 14.78 0.33 -14.31
CA SER A 205 15.20 0.99 -15.55
C SER A 205 14.20 0.86 -16.72
N PRO A 206 13.38 -0.20 -16.83
CA PRO A 206 12.36 -0.26 -17.88
C PRO A 206 11.21 0.74 -17.67
N TYR A 207 11.01 1.21 -16.43
CA TYR A 207 9.87 2.05 -16.05
C TYR A 207 10.27 3.50 -15.83
N ILE A 208 11.48 3.75 -15.33
CA ILE A 208 11.95 5.11 -15.02
C ILE A 208 13.02 5.49 -16.03
N MET A 209 12.72 6.49 -16.87
CA MET A 209 13.68 7.04 -17.82
C MET A 209 14.43 8.23 -17.23
N THR A 210 15.75 8.18 -17.29
CA THR A 210 16.68 9.26 -16.91
C THR A 210 17.85 9.27 -17.89
N LYS A 211 18.38 10.46 -18.19
CA LYS A 211 19.56 10.60 -19.07
C LYS A 211 20.87 10.46 -18.29
N ASP A 212 20.83 10.64 -16.97
CA ASP A 212 21.97 10.48 -16.09
C ASP A 212 22.30 9.00 -15.88
N THR A 213 23.52 8.61 -16.26
CA THR A 213 24.01 7.22 -16.18
C THR A 213 24.16 6.72 -14.75
N THR A 214 24.42 7.61 -13.79
CA THR A 214 24.52 7.27 -12.36
C THR A 214 23.13 6.97 -11.80
N LEU A 215 22.13 7.80 -12.10
CA LEU A 215 20.74 7.55 -11.74
C LEU A 215 20.22 6.28 -12.42
N GLN A 216 20.54 6.07 -13.71
CA GLN A 216 20.23 4.81 -14.41
C GLN A 216 20.77 3.58 -13.67
N ASN A 217 22.03 3.65 -13.20
CA ASN A 217 22.63 2.54 -12.46
C ASN A 217 21.99 2.33 -11.08
N LYS A 218 21.59 3.42 -10.41
CA LYS A 218 20.84 3.33 -9.14
C LYS A 218 19.49 2.64 -9.35
N ILE A 219 18.69 3.08 -10.34
CA ILE A 219 17.36 2.50 -10.59
C ILE A 219 17.40 1.04 -11.05
N LYS A 220 18.50 0.57 -11.64
CA LYS A 220 18.70 -0.85 -11.97
C LYS A 220 18.85 -1.77 -10.76
N LYS A 221 19.24 -1.21 -9.61
CA LYS A 221 19.59 -1.97 -8.41
C LYS A 221 18.95 -1.35 -7.16
N ILE A 222 17.69 -0.93 -7.26
CA ILE A 222 16.98 -0.37 -6.10
C ILE A 222 16.76 -1.46 -5.08
N ASN A 223 17.27 -1.25 -3.88
CA ASN A 223 16.95 -2.10 -2.74
C ASN A 223 15.59 -1.68 -2.16
N MET A 224 14.55 -2.48 -2.41
CA MET A 224 13.18 -2.17 -2.00
C MET A 224 12.96 -2.25 -0.48
N SER A 225 13.92 -2.82 0.26
CA SER A 225 13.96 -2.71 1.73
C SER A 225 14.32 -1.32 2.21
N ASN A 226 14.79 -0.43 1.33
CA ASN A 226 15.14 0.97 1.63
C ASN A 226 14.14 1.99 1.10
N VAL A 227 13.06 1.54 0.46
CA VAL A 227 12.08 2.37 -0.24
C VAL A 227 10.76 2.37 0.54
N GLN A 228 10.11 3.52 0.64
CA GLN A 228 8.77 3.62 1.19
C GLN A 228 7.79 2.85 0.31
N CYS A 229 7.11 1.86 0.89
CA CYS A 229 6.18 1.02 0.17
C CYS A 229 4.94 0.72 1.01
N ALA A 230 3.79 0.71 0.34
CA ALA A 230 2.49 0.35 0.89
C ALA A 230 1.84 -0.77 0.08
N GLU A 231 1.14 -1.67 0.77
CA GLU A 231 0.44 -2.80 0.16
C GLU A 231 -1.06 -2.78 0.49
N CYS A 232 -1.88 -3.30 -0.42
CA CYS A 232 -3.34 -3.38 -0.30
C CYS A 232 -3.87 -4.63 -1.02
N SER A 233 -5.02 -5.17 -0.61
CA SER A 233 -5.46 -6.50 -1.10
C SER A 233 -6.97 -6.69 -1.32
N LYS A 234 -7.78 -5.66 -1.05
CA LYS A 234 -9.25 -5.77 -0.97
C LYS A 234 -10.02 -5.25 -2.17
N LYS A 235 -9.38 -4.48 -3.05
CA LYS A 235 -10.03 -3.84 -4.20
C LYS A 235 -9.13 -3.94 -5.43
N PRO A 236 -9.68 -4.07 -6.66
CA PRO A 236 -8.89 -3.90 -7.87
C PRO A 236 -8.25 -2.51 -7.87
N ALA A 237 -7.00 -2.44 -8.34
CA ALA A 237 -6.26 -1.19 -8.49
C ALA A 237 -6.26 -0.35 -7.20
N CYS A 238 -6.14 -1.01 -6.04
CA CYS A 238 -6.18 -0.34 -4.75
C CYS A 238 -4.92 0.48 -4.46
N ASN A 239 -3.83 0.24 -5.19
CA ASN A 239 -2.52 0.83 -5.02
C ASN A 239 -2.40 2.19 -5.72
N ALA A 240 -3.39 3.07 -5.55
CA ALA A 240 -3.37 4.42 -6.12
C ALA A 240 -2.47 5.38 -5.30
N ASP A 241 -2.11 6.52 -5.88
CA ASP A 241 -1.32 7.57 -5.21
C ASP A 241 -2.01 8.06 -3.94
N THR A 242 -3.32 8.33 -4.03
CA THR A 242 -4.15 8.75 -2.90
C THR A 242 -4.17 7.71 -1.79
N PHE A 243 -4.08 6.42 -2.13
CA PHE A 243 -3.92 5.36 -1.14
C PHE A 243 -2.56 5.50 -0.45
N PHE A 244 -1.46 5.63 -1.18
CA PHE A 244 -0.12 5.79 -0.59
C PHE A 244 -0.01 7.02 0.31
N GLU A 245 -0.52 8.17 -0.14
CA GLU A 245 -0.46 9.43 0.61
C GLU A 245 -1.27 9.39 1.91
N SER A 246 -2.34 8.59 1.95
CA SER A 246 -3.13 8.37 3.16
C SER A 246 -2.46 7.41 4.17
N GLN A 247 -1.36 6.73 3.79
CA GLN A 247 -0.72 5.78 4.68
C GLN A 247 0.12 6.46 5.75
N LEU A 248 0.10 5.87 6.95
CA LEU A 248 0.89 6.33 8.08
C LEU A 248 2.32 5.82 7.99
N PHE A 249 3.23 6.65 7.46
CA PHE A 249 4.67 6.44 7.61
C PHE A 249 5.18 7.28 8.78
N CYS A 250 6.01 6.69 9.65
CA CYS A 250 6.60 7.37 10.80
C CYS A 250 8.06 7.74 10.53
N TRP A 251 8.62 8.71 11.25
CA TRP A 251 10.07 8.79 11.37
C TRP A 251 10.58 7.60 12.18
N GLU A 252 11.70 7.03 11.75
CA GLU A 252 12.39 5.91 12.40
C GLU A 252 13.81 6.35 12.76
N LYS A 253 14.18 6.14 14.02
CA LYS A 253 15.51 6.43 14.54
C LYS A 253 15.82 5.45 15.67
N ASP A 254 16.73 4.53 15.39
CA ASP A 254 17.27 3.60 16.37
C ASP A 254 18.37 4.26 17.21
N PHE A 255 18.67 3.69 18.39
CA PHE A 255 19.70 4.19 19.32
C PHE A 255 21.09 4.36 18.69
N LYS A 256 21.40 3.59 17.64
CA LYS A 256 22.71 3.64 16.97
C LYS A 256 22.78 4.64 15.84
N GLU A 257 21.65 5.26 15.48
CA GLU A 257 21.55 6.15 14.32
C GLU A 257 21.55 7.62 14.73
N TRP A 258 22.39 8.40 14.06
CA TRP A 258 22.52 9.83 14.33
C TRP A 258 21.30 10.62 13.82
N THR A 259 20.74 10.20 12.68
CA THR A 259 19.70 10.92 11.95
C THR A 259 18.47 10.06 11.77
N ALA A 260 17.29 10.64 12.00
CA ALA A 260 16.03 9.99 11.71
C ALA A 260 15.85 9.78 10.20
N THR A 261 15.28 8.65 9.81
CA THR A 261 14.93 8.33 8.43
C THR A 261 13.42 8.15 8.29
N LYS A 262 12.90 8.35 7.09
CA LYS A 262 11.47 8.07 6.85
C LYS A 262 11.26 6.57 6.94
N GLY A 263 10.25 6.16 7.70
CA GLY A 263 9.80 4.78 7.80
C GLY A 263 9.43 4.24 6.43
N LYS A 264 9.92 3.04 6.16
CA LYS A 264 9.93 2.43 4.82
C LYS A 264 8.70 1.55 4.56
N ARG A 265 7.96 1.25 5.63
CA ARG A 265 6.71 0.48 5.59
C ARG A 265 5.64 1.22 6.35
N VAL A 266 4.39 0.94 6.00
CA VAL A 266 3.23 1.53 6.66
C VAL A 266 3.19 1.07 8.12
N CYS A 267 2.95 2.01 9.03
CA CYS A 267 2.80 1.73 10.43
C CYS A 267 1.44 1.08 10.72
N THR A 268 1.41 -0.24 10.77
CA THR A 268 0.19 -1.03 11.00
C THR A 268 -0.38 -0.88 12.42
N LYS A 269 0.43 -0.40 13.37
CA LYS A 269 -0.02 -0.07 14.74
C LYS A 269 -0.88 1.21 14.81
N GLY A 270 -0.94 2.01 13.75
CA GLY A 270 -1.81 3.18 13.63
C GLY A 270 -1.37 4.43 14.40
N LEU A 271 -0.20 4.41 15.05
CA LEU A 271 0.39 5.56 15.72
C LEU A 271 1.90 5.60 15.49
N CYS A 272 2.46 6.80 15.47
CA CYS A 272 3.89 7.05 15.53
C CYS A 272 4.25 7.57 16.92
N PHE A 273 5.47 7.28 17.37
CA PHE A 273 5.98 7.81 18.63
C PHE A 273 7.34 8.48 18.45
N VAL A 274 7.61 9.43 19.34
CA VAL A 274 8.94 9.99 19.59
C VAL A 274 9.16 10.03 21.10
N GLY A 275 10.31 9.58 21.55
CA GLY A 275 10.61 9.46 22.96
C GLY A 275 12.09 9.57 23.28
N ILE A 276 12.39 9.47 24.58
CA ILE A 276 13.76 9.51 25.10
C ILE A 276 14.03 8.23 25.86
N TYR A 277 15.04 7.50 25.41
CA TYR A 277 15.51 6.27 26.05
C TYR A 277 16.97 6.45 26.44
N LYS A 278 17.29 6.27 27.73
CA LYS A 278 18.65 6.42 28.27
C LYS A 278 19.35 7.73 27.85
N GLY A 279 18.58 8.81 27.68
CA GLY A 279 19.08 10.12 27.28
C GLY A 279 19.13 10.38 25.77
N GLU A 280 18.87 9.36 24.94
CA GLU A 280 18.86 9.46 23.49
C GLU A 280 17.45 9.50 22.92
N LYS A 281 17.27 10.22 21.81
CA LYS A 281 15.99 10.31 21.11
C LYS A 281 15.75 9.05 20.28
N VAL A 282 14.55 8.51 20.38
CA VAL A 282 14.07 7.41 19.55
C VAL A 282 12.75 7.75 18.90
N GLN A 283 12.55 7.25 17.69
CA GLN A 283 11.36 7.48 16.88
C GLN A 283 10.98 6.17 16.19
N GLY A 284 9.68 5.90 16.08
CA GLY A 284 9.23 4.74 15.34
C GLY A 284 7.72 4.60 15.21
N CYS A 285 7.33 3.46 14.65
CA CYS A 285 5.95 3.01 14.56
C CYS A 285 5.51 2.35 15.87
N GLY A 286 4.40 2.81 16.44
CA GLY A 286 3.79 2.25 17.63
C GLY A 286 3.39 3.31 18.64
N LYS A 287 3.21 2.86 19.88
CA LYS A 287 2.86 3.72 21.01
C LYS A 287 3.99 3.73 22.02
N CYS A 288 4.13 4.85 22.71
CA CYS A 288 4.99 5.00 23.88
C CYS A 288 4.83 3.87 24.92
N SER A 289 3.59 3.40 25.13
CA SER A 289 3.29 2.34 26.10
C SER A 289 3.92 1.00 25.76
N ASP A 290 4.23 0.78 24.48
CA ASP A 290 4.81 -0.46 24.00
C ASP A 290 6.33 -0.51 24.28
N GLU A 291 6.95 0.67 24.45
CA GLU A 291 8.39 0.84 24.64
C GLU A 291 8.71 1.00 26.13
N GLN A 292 9.34 -0.01 26.72
CA GLN A 292 9.74 0.03 28.12
C GLN A 292 10.88 1.03 28.33
N ASN A 293 10.78 1.86 29.38
CA ASN A 293 11.82 2.79 29.86
C ASN A 293 12.01 4.09 29.05
N LEU A 294 10.97 4.60 28.39
CA LEU A 294 10.99 5.97 27.86
C LEU A 294 10.74 7.00 28.98
N SER A 295 11.67 7.94 29.17
CA SER A 295 11.54 9.01 30.19
C SER A 295 10.63 10.15 29.77
N LYS A 296 10.56 10.41 28.46
CA LYS A 296 9.58 11.30 27.81
C LYS A 296 9.08 10.60 26.57
N CYS A 297 7.81 10.81 26.25
CA CYS A 297 7.26 10.28 25.02
C CYS A 297 6.03 11.05 24.55
N PHE A 298 5.87 11.10 23.23
CA PHE A 298 4.75 11.72 22.53
C PHE A 298 4.26 10.77 21.43
N ASN A 299 2.94 10.60 21.35
CA ASN A 299 2.27 9.81 20.31
C ASN A 299 1.53 10.73 19.34
N CYS A 300 1.43 10.34 18.08
CA CYS A 300 0.63 11.04 17.08
C CYS A 300 0.17 10.11 15.95
N SER A 301 -0.84 10.52 15.18
CA SER A 301 -1.53 9.68 14.19
C SER A 301 -1.40 10.16 12.74
N ASN A 302 -0.69 11.26 12.49
CA ASN A 302 -0.50 11.79 11.14
C ASN A 302 0.82 11.30 10.53
N PRO A 303 0.95 11.18 9.20
CA PRO A 303 2.22 10.81 8.58
C PRO A 303 3.36 11.74 9.02
N LEU A 304 4.49 11.15 9.38
CA LEU A 304 5.73 11.84 9.77
C LEU A 304 5.56 12.86 10.91
N CYS A 305 4.54 12.65 11.77
CA CYS A 305 4.19 13.58 12.84
C CYS A 305 5.12 13.53 14.06
N ASN A 306 5.84 12.41 14.22
CA ASN A 306 6.70 12.12 15.38
C ASN A 306 8.07 12.77 15.23
N ASP A 307 8.11 14.02 14.79
CA ASP A 307 9.32 14.81 14.68
C ASP A 307 9.92 15.14 16.06
N GLU A 308 11.23 15.39 16.11
CA GLU A 308 11.99 15.61 17.33
C GLU A 308 11.55 16.88 18.10
N THR A 309 10.91 17.86 17.44
CA THR A 309 10.43 19.10 18.09
C THR A 309 9.20 18.88 18.96
N LYS A 310 8.55 17.72 18.85
CA LYS A 310 7.35 17.38 19.64
C LYS A 310 7.63 17.07 21.10
N LEU A 311 8.89 16.79 21.45
CA LEU A 311 9.29 16.60 22.84
C LEU A 311 9.45 17.95 23.53
N SER A 312 8.73 18.16 24.63
CA SER A 312 8.82 19.39 25.40
C SER A 312 10.24 19.59 25.97
N GLN A 313 10.76 20.79 25.73
CA GLN A 313 12.02 21.25 26.28
C GLN A 313 11.74 22.31 27.34
N ILE A 314 12.42 22.21 28.48
CA ILE A 314 12.40 23.20 29.54
C ILE A 314 13.53 24.22 29.28
N LYS A 315 13.31 25.49 29.61
CA LYS A 315 14.36 26.51 29.66
C LYS A 315 14.88 26.62 31.09
N CYS A 316 16.19 26.67 31.26
CA CYS A 316 16.81 26.88 32.58
C CYS A 316 17.74 28.10 32.53
N TYR A 317 18.00 28.71 33.69
CA TYR A 317 19.13 29.62 33.80
C TYR A 317 20.44 28.83 33.73
N HIS A 318 21.41 29.39 33.00
CA HIS A 318 22.79 28.93 32.96
C HIS A 318 23.70 30.08 33.38
N LEU A 319 24.56 29.82 34.36
CA LEU A 319 25.62 30.75 34.76
C LEU A 319 26.87 30.49 33.92
N THR A 320 27.25 31.47 33.11
CA THR A 320 28.45 31.39 32.27
C THR A 320 29.67 31.76 33.11
N THR A 321 30.59 30.83 33.33
CA THR A 321 31.74 31.01 34.24
C THR A 321 32.84 31.94 33.71
N ASN A 322 32.72 32.42 32.48
CA ASN A 322 33.84 33.03 31.74
C ASN A 322 33.72 34.55 31.55
N GLN A 323 32.67 35.22 32.06
CA GLN A 323 32.51 36.68 31.96
C GLN A 323 32.10 37.23 33.33
N ARG A 324 32.83 38.25 33.82
CA ARG A 324 32.43 39.04 34.99
C ARG A 324 31.83 40.37 34.50
N PRO A 325 30.66 40.81 35.01
CA PRO A 325 29.82 40.10 35.98
C PRO A 325 29.17 38.83 35.38
N ASN A 326 28.97 37.81 36.20
CA ASN A 326 28.40 36.53 35.76
C ASN A 326 26.97 36.77 35.24
N GLU A 327 26.79 36.74 33.93
CA GLU A 327 25.46 36.87 33.32
C GLU A 327 24.69 35.54 33.42
N ARG A 328 23.47 35.60 33.96
CA ARG A 328 22.49 34.52 33.86
C ARG A 328 21.89 34.56 32.46
N LYS A 329 21.99 33.45 31.72
CA LYS A 329 21.37 33.31 30.39
C LYS A 329 20.31 32.22 30.45
N ALA A 330 19.11 32.54 29.97
CA ALA A 330 18.09 31.54 29.70
C ALA A 330 18.56 30.66 28.54
N LYS A 331 18.64 29.34 28.75
CA LYS A 331 18.95 28.38 27.69
C LYS A 331 17.94 27.25 27.67
N THR A 332 17.55 26.85 26.48
CA THR A 332 16.73 25.65 26.27
C THR A 332 17.57 24.41 26.56
N CYS A 333 17.06 23.53 27.41
CA CYS A 333 17.75 22.30 27.76
C CYS A 333 17.71 21.28 26.63
N HIS A 334 18.68 20.36 26.66
CA HIS A 334 18.60 19.16 25.86
C HIS A 334 17.29 18.42 26.20
N PRO A 335 16.54 17.87 25.21
CA PRO A 335 15.24 17.23 25.45
C PRO A 335 15.25 16.14 26.53
N SER A 336 16.40 15.51 26.78
CA SER A 336 16.58 14.51 27.85
C SER A 336 16.39 15.05 29.26
N TYR A 337 16.49 16.37 29.46
CA TYR A 337 16.27 17.01 30.75
C TYR A 337 14.85 17.57 30.84
N ASP A 338 14.18 17.31 31.96
CA ASP A 338 12.84 17.78 32.32
C ASP A 338 12.85 18.77 33.49
N SER A 339 14.04 19.13 33.94
CA SER A 339 14.30 19.81 35.18
C SER A 339 15.49 20.75 35.05
N CYS A 340 15.53 21.72 35.97
CA CYS A 340 16.63 22.63 36.20
C CYS A 340 17.18 22.39 37.60
N TYR A 341 18.46 22.72 37.81
CA TYR A 341 19.01 22.81 39.15
C TYR A 341 19.68 24.15 39.40
N VAL A 342 19.70 24.52 40.69
CA VAL A 342 20.51 25.61 41.24
C VAL A 342 21.29 25.06 42.43
N ALA A 343 22.59 25.35 42.48
CA ALA A 343 23.50 24.80 43.49
C ALA A 343 24.53 25.82 43.95
N ARG A 344 25.07 25.66 45.16
CA ARG A 344 26.28 26.36 45.60
C ARG A 344 27.46 25.41 45.66
N ASP A 345 28.60 25.87 45.18
CA ASP A 345 29.88 25.20 45.42
C ASP A 345 30.46 25.53 46.80
N ILE A 346 31.60 24.90 47.14
CA ILE A 346 32.29 25.10 48.43
C ILE A 346 32.75 26.55 48.66
N PHE A 347 32.80 27.37 47.61
CA PHE A 347 33.15 28.78 47.66
C PHE A 347 31.90 29.69 47.64
N TRP A 348 30.72 29.13 47.91
CA TRP A 348 29.44 29.82 47.90
C TRP A 348 29.06 30.43 46.54
N ARG A 349 29.69 29.99 45.44
CA ARG A 349 29.34 30.44 44.09
C ARG A 349 28.14 29.67 43.59
N THR A 350 27.14 30.39 43.08
CA THR A 350 25.97 29.78 42.48
C THR A 350 26.29 29.13 41.15
N LYS A 351 25.69 27.97 40.88
CA LYS A 351 25.67 27.29 39.59
C LYS A 351 24.26 26.92 39.24
N GLN A 352 23.85 27.29 38.03
CA GLN A 352 22.54 27.01 37.46
C GLN A 352 22.74 26.25 36.15
N ASN A 353 21.98 25.17 35.94
CA ASN A 353 22.04 24.38 34.71
C ASN A 353 20.79 23.50 34.57
N CYS A 354 20.70 22.77 33.46
CA CYS A 354 19.72 21.71 33.22
C CYS A 354 20.03 20.42 34.01
N GLY A 355 18.98 19.70 34.40
CA GLY A 355 19.05 18.32 34.87
C GLY A 355 19.07 18.14 36.39
N GLU A 356 19.52 16.96 36.81
CA GLU A 356 19.61 16.56 38.21
C GLU A 356 20.71 17.30 38.97
N CYS A 357 20.53 17.42 40.29
CA CYS A 357 21.54 17.94 41.19
C CYS A 357 22.81 17.09 41.18
N PRO A 358 23.97 17.64 40.77
CA PRO A 358 25.22 16.89 40.81
C PRO A 358 25.68 16.61 42.25
N PHE A 359 26.06 15.38 42.55
CA PHE A 359 26.47 14.92 43.90
C PHE A 359 27.60 15.74 44.55
N LYS A 360 28.39 16.47 43.76
CA LYS A 360 29.49 17.32 44.25
C LYS A 360 29.02 18.58 44.99
N PHE A 361 27.74 18.94 44.90
CA PHE A 361 27.21 20.14 45.55
C PHE A 361 26.47 19.76 46.83
N LYS A 362 26.94 20.28 47.97
CA LYS A 362 26.30 20.08 49.27
C LYS A 362 24.93 20.78 49.37
N TYR A 363 24.78 21.92 48.68
CA TYR A 363 23.54 22.67 48.61
C TYR A 363 23.08 22.75 47.16
N CYS A 364 22.12 21.90 46.79
CA CYS A 364 21.54 21.89 45.46
C CYS A 364 20.03 21.67 45.54
N ILE A 365 19.30 22.43 44.74
CA ILE A 365 17.84 22.35 44.64
C ILE A 365 17.51 22.09 43.18
N LYS A 366 16.71 21.05 42.96
CA LYS A 366 16.11 20.71 41.67
C LYS A 366 14.71 21.28 41.60
N CYS A 367 14.32 21.78 40.44
CA CYS A 367 12.95 22.15 40.13
C CYS A 367 12.55 21.56 38.77
N ASN A 368 11.28 21.16 38.64
CA ASN A 368 10.79 20.41 37.48
C ASN A 368 9.63 21.15 36.81
N HIS A 369 9.44 20.90 35.52
CA HIS A 369 8.23 21.23 34.75
C HIS A 369 7.84 22.72 34.68
N THR A 370 8.72 23.64 35.08
CA THR A 370 8.52 25.09 34.96
C THR A 370 9.75 25.76 34.38
N ASP A 371 9.56 26.56 33.33
CA ASP A 371 10.65 27.32 32.70
C ASP A 371 11.29 28.28 33.70
N LEU A 372 12.62 28.33 33.68
CA LEU A 372 13.46 29.24 34.45
C LEU A 372 13.29 29.11 35.97
N CYS A 373 12.86 27.94 36.44
CA CYS A 373 12.53 27.71 37.85
C CYS A 373 13.74 27.73 38.80
N ASN A 374 14.97 27.64 38.28
CA ASN A 374 16.16 27.46 39.09
C ASN A 374 16.76 28.79 39.59
N GLU A 375 15.94 29.62 40.25
CA GLU A 375 16.37 30.90 40.78
C GLU A 375 17.32 30.79 41.99
N ASP A 376 18.23 31.77 42.13
CA ASP A 376 19.20 31.83 43.24
C ASP A 376 18.50 32.00 44.61
N SER A 377 17.30 32.58 44.63
CA SER A 377 16.46 32.80 45.82
C SER A 377 16.06 31.50 46.52
N LEU A 378 16.11 30.37 45.81
CA LEU A 378 15.79 29.07 46.36
C LEU A 378 16.87 28.55 47.33
N LEU A 379 18.12 29.00 47.19
CA LEU A 379 19.22 28.53 48.02
C LEU A 379 19.20 29.21 49.41
N PRO A 380 19.42 28.46 50.51
CA PRO A 380 19.42 29.02 51.85
C PRO A 380 20.43 30.17 51.99
N LEU A 381 20.00 31.29 52.57
CA LEU A 381 20.90 32.40 52.92
C LEU A 381 21.96 31.90 53.90
N SER A 382 23.23 32.24 53.68
CA SER A 382 24.27 31.96 54.69
C SER A 382 23.84 32.64 55.99
N ALA A 383 23.62 31.84 57.03
CA ALA A 383 23.48 32.34 58.39
C ALA A 383 24.84 32.92 58.82
N THR A 384 25.08 34.17 58.45
CA THR A 384 26.07 35.02 59.09
C THR A 384 25.30 36.21 59.66
N THR A 385 24.78 36.05 60.88
CA THR A 385 24.58 37.17 61.79
C THR A 385 24.41 36.67 63.22
N ALA A 386 25.17 37.34 64.09
CA ALA A 386 25.32 37.18 65.51
C ALA A 386 24.04 36.83 66.29
N GLU A 387 24.23 35.96 67.28
CA GLU A 387 23.37 35.92 68.46
C GLU A 387 23.43 37.29 69.16
N THR A 388 22.41 38.10 68.98
CA THR A 388 22.01 39.09 69.99
C THR A 388 20.68 38.65 70.56
N LYS A 389 20.74 38.13 71.78
CA LYS A 389 19.59 37.94 72.65
C LYS A 389 18.91 39.29 72.85
N THR A 390 17.68 39.42 72.40
CA THR A 390 16.69 40.31 73.01
C THR A 390 15.37 39.59 73.12
N VAL A 391 15.01 39.34 74.38
CA VAL A 391 13.71 38.91 74.86
C VAL A 391 12.68 39.99 74.52
N SER A 392 11.56 39.62 73.89
CA SER A 392 10.21 40.05 74.28
C SER A 392 9.09 39.39 73.46
N ARG A 393 8.32 38.55 74.18
CA ARG A 393 6.85 38.56 74.33
C ARG A 393 5.94 38.21 73.13
N VAL A 394 5.46 36.96 73.18
CA VAL A 394 4.04 36.49 73.14
C VAL A 394 3.09 37.18 72.15
N TYR A 395 2.59 36.42 71.17
CA TYR A 395 1.19 35.96 71.09
C TYR A 395 1.12 34.71 70.20
N SER A 396 0.87 33.54 70.80
CA SER A 396 0.43 32.34 70.09
C SER A 396 -1.06 32.17 70.29
N ALA A 397 -1.83 32.26 69.20
CA ALA A 397 -3.19 31.76 69.16
C ALA A 397 -3.14 30.31 68.66
N THR A 398 -3.60 29.41 69.53
CA THR A 398 -3.72 27.97 69.33
C THR A 398 -4.85 27.65 68.35
N THR A 399 -4.61 26.77 67.38
CA THR A 399 -5.62 25.75 67.05
C THR A 399 -4.94 24.48 66.57
N SER A 400 -4.95 23.48 67.44
CA SER A 400 -4.59 22.09 67.20
C SER A 400 -5.75 21.35 66.52
N VAL A 401 -5.46 20.51 65.52
CA VAL A 401 -6.21 19.27 65.33
C VAL A 401 -5.21 18.12 65.18
N LEU A 402 -5.19 17.29 66.23
CA LEU A 402 -4.58 15.98 66.29
C LEU A 402 -5.23 15.04 65.26
N THR A 403 -4.45 14.18 64.62
CA THR A 403 -4.76 12.75 64.57
C THR A 403 -3.47 11.93 64.62
N LYS A 404 -3.36 11.10 65.66
CA LYS A 404 -2.35 10.05 65.87
C LYS A 404 -2.61 8.87 64.94
N LYS A 405 -1.55 8.19 64.48
CA LYS A 405 -1.38 6.75 64.71
C LYS A 405 0.09 6.30 64.53
N GLU A 406 0.47 5.37 65.40
CA GLU A 406 1.80 4.85 65.72
C GLU A 406 2.46 3.96 64.65
N PRO A 407 3.78 3.69 64.79
CA PRO A 407 4.59 2.92 63.84
C PRO A 407 4.66 1.43 64.20
N THR A 408 4.97 0.58 63.22
CA THR A 408 5.41 -0.80 63.46
C THR A 408 6.77 -1.02 62.82
N ILE A 409 7.73 -1.38 63.67
CA ILE A 409 9.10 -1.76 63.35
C ILE A 409 9.09 -3.22 62.84
N PHE A 410 9.82 -3.50 61.77
CA PHE A 410 10.40 -4.82 61.54
C PHE A 410 11.83 -4.66 61.05
N ILE A 411 12.76 -5.12 61.89
CA ILE A 411 14.18 -5.31 61.60
C ILE A 411 14.31 -6.63 60.84
N LYS A 412 15.10 -6.65 59.77
CA LYS A 412 15.85 -7.84 59.40
C LYS A 412 17.17 -7.46 58.74
N ASP A 413 18.23 -7.59 59.52
CA ASP A 413 19.60 -7.73 59.06
C ASP A 413 19.74 -8.97 58.17
N THR A 414 20.49 -8.84 57.07
CA THR A 414 21.47 -9.87 56.71
C THR A 414 22.59 -9.26 55.87
N THR A 415 23.80 -9.42 56.38
CA THR A 415 25.12 -9.05 55.86
C THR A 415 25.66 -9.99 54.77
N HIS A 416 26.69 -9.47 54.07
CA HIS A 416 27.73 -10.15 53.26
C HIS A 416 27.30 -10.62 51.85
N ARG A 417 28.05 -10.40 50.78
CA ARG A 417 29.52 -10.51 50.63
C ARG A 417 30.02 -9.67 49.44
N PHE A 418 31.19 -9.07 49.63
CA PHE A 418 32.07 -8.60 48.56
C PHE A 418 32.62 -9.79 47.75
N SER A 419 32.75 -9.62 46.43
CA SER A 419 33.84 -10.21 45.65
C SER A 419 34.24 -9.25 44.53
N GLN A 420 35.41 -8.64 44.69
CA GLN A 420 36.22 -8.13 43.59
C GLN A 420 36.83 -9.30 42.80
N ILE A 421 37.41 -8.95 41.64
CA ILE A 421 38.37 -9.66 40.75
C ILE A 421 37.82 -9.56 39.32
N SER A 422 38.56 -9.22 38.29
CA SER A 422 39.80 -8.48 38.11
C SER A 422 39.88 -8.14 36.63
N SER A 423 40.69 -7.13 36.35
CA SER A 423 41.21 -6.71 35.07
C SER A 423 41.83 -7.84 34.25
N ALA A 424 41.68 -7.78 32.92
CA ALA A 424 42.68 -8.23 31.97
C ALA A 424 42.68 -7.30 30.75
N GLN A 425 43.79 -6.59 30.57
CA GLN A 425 44.20 -5.86 29.37
C GLN A 425 44.76 -6.84 28.30
N ILE A 426 45.25 -6.27 27.19
CA ILE A 426 46.16 -6.81 26.13
C ILE A 426 45.36 -7.19 24.86
N ASN A 427 45.61 -6.74 23.62
CA ASN A 427 46.58 -5.88 22.90
C ASN A 427 45.86 -5.41 21.61
N LYS A 428 45.93 -4.16 21.14
CA LYS A 428 46.94 -3.55 20.25
C LYS A 428 47.41 -4.43 19.07
N ASN A 429 46.95 -4.12 17.85
CA ASN A 429 47.85 -3.75 16.74
C ASN A 429 47.09 -3.22 15.52
N ASP A 430 47.52 -2.03 15.10
CA ASP A 430 47.31 -1.45 13.78
C ASP A 430 48.11 -2.24 12.71
N ASN A 431 47.67 -2.19 11.46
CA ASN A 431 48.57 -2.04 10.32
C ASN A 431 47.82 -1.55 9.07
N ASN A 432 48.22 -0.36 8.63
CA ASN A 432 48.06 0.15 7.27
C ASN A 432 48.87 -0.72 6.28
N MET A 433 48.38 -0.87 5.04
CA MET A 433 49.29 -0.91 3.89
C MET A 433 48.61 -0.45 2.60
N LEU A 434 49.14 0.64 2.07
CA LEU A 434 48.98 1.17 0.71
C LEU A 434 49.81 0.35 -0.29
N THR A 435 49.32 0.21 -1.53
CA THR A 435 50.05 0.04 -2.82
C THR A 435 48.96 -0.11 -3.90
N LEU A 436 48.67 0.80 -4.86
CA LEU A 436 49.50 1.36 -5.97
C LEU A 436 50.32 0.25 -6.65
N THR A 437 50.17 -0.14 -7.93
CA THR A 437 50.18 0.66 -9.17
C THR A 437 50.01 -0.25 -10.41
N LEU A 438 49.35 0.29 -11.44
CA LEU A 438 49.68 0.25 -12.90
C LEU A 438 49.48 -0.97 -13.82
N LEU A 439 49.11 -0.59 -15.07
CA LEU A 439 49.44 -1.16 -16.40
C LEU A 439 48.66 -2.43 -16.83
N THR A 440 48.11 -2.60 -18.05
CA THR A 440 47.95 -1.82 -19.30
C THR A 440 47.19 -2.69 -20.33
N LEU A 441 46.66 -2.05 -21.39
CA LEU A 441 46.49 -2.57 -22.78
C LEU A 441 45.44 -3.70 -22.94
N ILE A 442 44.49 -3.69 -23.89
CA ILE A 442 44.59 -3.65 -25.36
C ILE A 442 43.16 -3.30 -25.88
N ILE A 443 42.91 -2.12 -26.47
CA ILE A 443 42.64 -1.84 -27.90
C ILE A 443 41.93 -2.96 -28.73
N TYR A 444 40.97 -2.55 -29.57
CA TYR A 444 40.46 -3.23 -30.78
C TYR A 444 39.37 -4.31 -30.62
N PHE A 445 38.11 -3.96 -30.95
CA PHE A 445 37.49 -4.25 -32.27
C PHE A 445 35.98 -3.91 -32.28
N ILE A 446 35.62 -2.88 -33.07
CA ILE A 446 34.57 -2.92 -34.10
C ILE A 446 33.22 -3.60 -33.75
N TYR A 447 32.20 -2.81 -33.47
CA TYR A 447 30.99 -2.62 -34.30
C TYR A 447 30.19 -1.41 -33.81
#